data_AF-A0A5N7CK11-F1
#
_entry.id   AF-A0A5N7CK11-F1
#
_cell.length_a   1.000
_cell.length_b   1.000
_cell.length_c   1.000
_cell.angle_alpha   90.00
_cell.angle_beta   90.00
_cell.angle_gamma   90.00
#
_symmetry.space_group_name_H-M   'P 1'
#
loop_
_entity.id
_entity.type
_entity.pdbx_description
1 polymer ?
#
loop_
_entity_poly.entity_id
_entity_poly.type
_entity_poly.pdbx_seq_one_letter_code
_entity_poly.pdbx_strand_id
1 'polypeptide(L)'
;MVASSIPPLQYTPIEHIQGRVSTLRKTFLEHKTRDLEFRLVQLRKLYWALKDHEQEIAAASALDLNKPRFETEIAESGWLQNDIVFVTRNLRKWAKDEKAEDIDLTFKFMSPKIRKDPLGCVLVIGAFNFPFQLTLGPVIGAIAAGNTVVIKPSENAPNCAVVLQRIVEASLDPSCYTVIQGGVPETQALLAERFDKIFFTGGATVGRIIAKAAAPHLTPVVLELGGINPAIITKNANPRLVARRLLWGKLVNAGQICTSQNYLLVDKELVPAVVEEFKKAYKEFYPQGAKASPDYSRIINEGAFHRIKSMLDNTKGKIVMGGTMDEKELFIEPTLVLVDSVDDSMLVQESFGPLIPILPVENLEEAVNIANGIQATPLGLYPFGSKADTEKILATTRSGGVSVNDAALHIPTLPFGGVGESGYGAYRGKASFDVFVHRRPITSSPSWLESILSIRYPPYAGKLSKFKATSTLAPDFDRNGNKIRFGWLRYILTLGGGTAKAGAGRAVVVAAGK
;
A
#
# COMPACT_ATOMS: atom_id res chain seq x y z
N MET A 1 -8.94 7.10 34.07
CA MET A 1 -9.72 8.34 34.25
C MET A 1 -9.07 9.37 33.34
N VAL A 2 -9.63 9.79 32.20
CA VAL A 2 -11.03 10.10 31.88
C VAL A 2 -11.51 9.23 30.72
N ALA A 3 -12.42 8.29 30.97
CA ALA A 3 -13.24 7.76 29.89
C ALA A 3 -14.29 8.85 29.63
N SER A 4 -13.98 9.81 28.76
CA SER A 4 -15.04 10.57 28.10
C SER A 4 -15.88 9.51 27.40
N SER A 5 -17.17 9.43 27.73
CA SER A 5 -18.05 8.44 27.10
C SER A 5 -18.05 8.74 25.60
N ILE A 6 -17.44 7.85 24.80
CA ILE A 6 -17.47 7.95 23.35
C ILE A 6 -18.94 7.74 22.95
N PRO A 7 -19.59 8.72 22.30
CA PRO A 7 -21.00 8.60 21.96
C PRO A 7 -21.18 7.52 20.88
N PRO A 8 -22.39 6.97 20.76
CA PRO A 8 -22.70 6.05 19.67
C PRO A 8 -22.41 6.67 18.30
N LEU A 9 -21.92 5.85 17.37
CA LEU A 9 -21.67 6.26 15.99
C LEU A 9 -22.97 6.76 15.32
N GLN A 10 -22.93 7.98 14.79
CA GLN A 10 -24.03 8.59 14.05
C GLN A 10 -23.70 8.58 12.57
N TYR A 11 -24.57 8.01 11.75
CA TYR A 11 -24.37 7.98 10.30
C TYR A 11 -24.70 9.34 9.68
N THR A 12 -23.97 9.69 8.64
CA THR A 12 -24.23 10.92 7.88
C THR A 12 -25.49 10.73 7.05
N PRO A 13 -26.50 11.60 7.18
CA PRO A 13 -27.70 11.50 6.34
C PRO A 13 -27.32 11.54 4.86
N ILE A 14 -27.87 10.62 4.07
CA ILE A 14 -27.49 10.39 2.68
C ILE A 14 -27.69 11.67 1.85
N GLU A 15 -28.76 12.41 2.12
CA GLU A 15 -29.11 13.68 1.48
C GLU A 15 -28.06 14.78 1.69
N HIS A 16 -27.20 14.66 2.72
CA HIS A 16 -26.13 15.62 2.98
C HIS A 16 -24.82 15.30 2.25
N ILE A 17 -24.64 14.07 1.77
CA ILE A 17 -23.36 13.60 1.19
C ILE A 17 -22.99 14.43 -0.04
N GLN A 18 -23.91 14.57 -0.99
CA GLN A 18 -23.67 15.33 -2.23
C GLN A 18 -23.29 16.79 -1.96
N GLY A 19 -23.94 17.45 -1.00
CA GLY A 19 -23.64 18.84 -0.63
C GLY A 19 -22.23 19.00 -0.06
N ARG A 20 -21.78 18.06 0.78
CA ARG A 20 -20.42 18.03 1.32
C ARG A 20 -19.39 17.80 0.21
N VAL A 21 -19.58 16.80 -0.64
CA VAL A 21 -18.68 16.50 -1.78
C VAL A 21 -18.57 17.71 -2.73
N SER A 22 -19.70 18.36 -3.02
CA SER A 22 -19.75 19.55 -3.88
C SER A 22 -18.97 20.73 -3.30
N THR A 23 -19.03 20.93 -1.98
CA THR A 23 -18.26 21.97 -1.27
C THR A 23 -16.76 21.75 -1.44
N LEU A 24 -16.27 20.53 -1.20
CA LEU A 24 -14.85 20.19 -1.36
C LEU A 24 -14.37 20.39 -2.80
N ARG A 25 -15.15 19.91 -3.78
CA ARG A 25 -14.83 20.09 -5.21
C ARG A 25 -14.74 21.57 -5.57
N LYS A 26 -15.68 22.40 -5.10
CA LYS A 26 -15.64 23.85 -5.29
C LYS A 26 -14.38 24.46 -4.68
N THR A 27 -14.06 24.15 -3.44
CA THR A 27 -12.87 24.68 -2.76
C THR A 27 -11.56 24.27 -3.46
N PHE A 28 -11.48 23.05 -4.00
CA PHE A 28 -10.33 22.64 -4.80
C PHE A 28 -10.16 23.51 -6.06
N LEU A 29 -11.27 23.79 -6.76
CA LEU A 29 -11.28 24.62 -7.97
C LEU A 29 -10.95 26.10 -7.68
N GLU A 30 -11.23 26.58 -6.47
CA GLU A 30 -10.80 27.89 -5.95
C GLU A 30 -9.31 27.91 -5.57
N HIS A 31 -8.60 26.79 -5.72
CA HIS A 31 -7.15 26.66 -5.55
C HIS A 31 -6.63 26.87 -4.12
N LYS A 32 -7.51 26.85 -3.11
CA LYS A 32 -7.16 26.99 -1.69
C LYS A 32 -6.07 26.01 -1.24
N THR A 33 -6.13 24.76 -1.71
CA THR A 33 -5.17 23.70 -1.34
C THR A 33 -3.85 23.74 -2.13
N ARG A 34 -3.70 24.63 -3.13
CA ARG A 34 -2.48 24.68 -3.96
C ARG A 34 -1.27 25.20 -3.20
N ASP A 35 -1.47 26.15 -2.31
CA ASP A 35 -0.40 26.75 -1.52
C ASP A 35 0.28 25.71 -0.60
N LEU A 36 1.61 25.71 -0.59
CA LEU A 36 2.37 24.74 0.20
C LEU A 36 2.34 25.06 1.70
N GLU A 37 2.25 26.34 2.10
CA GLU A 37 2.09 26.67 3.52
C GLU A 37 0.75 26.19 4.05
N PHE A 38 -0.32 26.37 3.28
CA PHE A 38 -1.64 25.83 3.63
C PHE A 38 -1.54 24.33 3.94
N ARG A 39 -0.96 23.52 3.04
CA ARG A 39 -0.80 22.07 3.25
C ARG A 39 0.01 21.74 4.50
N LEU A 40 1.12 22.45 4.72
CA LEU A 40 1.97 22.26 5.90
C LEU A 40 1.24 22.59 7.20
N VAL A 41 0.43 23.65 7.22
CA VAL A 41 -0.38 24.04 8.37
C VAL A 41 -1.42 22.96 8.69
N GLN A 42 -2.14 22.44 7.69
CA GLN A 42 -3.12 21.36 7.89
C GLN A 42 -2.46 20.12 8.50
N LEU A 43 -1.31 19.70 7.97
CA LEU A 43 -0.55 18.56 8.51
C LEU A 43 -0.10 18.80 9.96
N ARG A 44 0.42 19.98 10.28
CA ARG A 44 0.85 20.32 11.66
C ARG A 44 -0.32 20.36 12.63
N LYS A 45 -1.49 20.86 12.20
CA LYS A 45 -2.71 20.82 13.03
C LYS A 45 -3.17 19.38 13.28
N LEU A 46 -3.14 18.54 12.25
CA LEU A 46 -3.46 17.11 12.41
C LEU A 46 -2.52 16.40 13.38
N TYR A 47 -1.22 16.72 13.35
CA TYR A 47 -0.25 16.20 14.31
C TYR A 47 -0.65 16.53 15.76
N TRP A 48 -0.95 17.79 16.04
CA TRP A 48 -1.33 18.21 17.39
C TRP A 48 -2.66 17.60 17.82
N ALA A 49 -3.65 17.52 16.93
CA ALA A 49 -4.92 16.88 17.25
C ALA A 49 -4.76 15.38 17.54
N LEU A 50 -3.93 14.66 16.79
CA LEU A 50 -3.59 13.27 17.12
C LEU A 50 -2.90 13.16 18.48
N LYS A 51 -2.01 14.12 18.79
CA LYS A 51 -1.29 14.17 20.06
C LYS A 51 -2.23 14.41 21.24
N ASP A 52 -3.13 15.37 21.10
CA ASP A 52 -4.09 15.77 22.13
C ASP A 52 -5.13 14.67 22.41
N HIS A 53 -5.42 13.81 21.43
CA HIS A 53 -6.39 12.73 21.54
C HIS A 53 -5.76 11.33 21.71
N GLU A 54 -4.46 11.20 22.04
CA GLU A 54 -3.79 9.89 22.21
C GLU A 54 -4.54 8.95 23.16
N GLN A 55 -5.07 9.49 24.26
CA GLN A 55 -5.83 8.71 25.24
C GLN A 55 -7.19 8.24 24.68
N GLU A 56 -7.88 9.08 23.92
CA GLU A 56 -9.15 8.72 23.27
C GLU A 56 -8.93 7.68 22.18
N ILE A 57 -7.83 7.78 21.41
CA ILE A 57 -7.43 6.79 20.40
C ILE A 57 -7.20 5.42 21.05
N ALA A 58 -6.45 5.39 22.16
CA ALA A 58 -6.22 4.16 22.93
C ALA A 58 -7.51 3.57 23.50
N ALA A 59 -8.37 4.42 24.08
CA ALA A 59 -9.65 3.98 24.64
C ALA A 59 -10.59 3.42 23.56
N ALA A 60 -10.71 4.10 22.42
CA ALA A 60 -11.53 3.65 21.30
C ALA A 60 -11.04 2.32 20.72
N SER A 61 -9.73 2.18 20.53
CA SER A 61 -9.10 0.95 20.02
C SER A 61 -9.29 -0.23 20.98
N ALA A 62 -9.25 0.03 22.29
CA ALA A 62 -9.55 -0.97 23.30
C ALA A 62 -11.03 -1.38 23.28
N LEU A 63 -11.96 -0.44 23.08
CA LEU A 63 -13.39 -0.76 23.00
C LEU A 63 -13.75 -1.59 21.77
N ASP A 64 -13.17 -1.28 20.60
CA ASP A 64 -13.51 -1.97 19.35
C ASP A 64 -12.76 -3.29 19.15
N LEU A 65 -11.50 -3.38 19.58
CA LEU A 65 -10.60 -4.49 19.26
C LEU A 65 -9.95 -5.14 20.49
N ASN A 66 -10.22 -4.65 21.70
CA ASN A 66 -9.39 -4.94 22.88
C ASN A 66 -7.90 -4.71 22.61
N LYS A 67 -7.58 -3.75 21.73
CA LYS A 67 -6.21 -3.54 21.26
C LYS A 67 -5.35 -3.00 22.42
N PRO A 68 -4.20 -3.63 22.72
CA PRO A 68 -3.32 -3.15 23.77
C PRO A 68 -2.86 -1.72 23.50
N ARG A 69 -2.64 -0.95 24.56
CA ARG A 69 -2.14 0.43 24.42
C ARG A 69 -0.82 0.47 23.67
N PHE A 70 0.09 -0.47 23.95
CA PHE A 70 1.37 -0.54 23.26
C PHE A 70 1.19 -0.65 21.74
N GLU A 71 0.36 -1.59 21.27
CA GLU A 71 0.06 -1.76 19.85
C GLU A 71 -0.58 -0.51 19.24
N THR A 72 -1.51 0.12 19.97
CA THR A 72 -2.18 1.34 19.52
C THR A 72 -1.17 2.49 19.32
N GLU A 73 -0.26 2.70 20.27
CA GLU A 73 0.72 3.78 20.20
C GLU A 73 1.72 3.56 19.05
N ILE A 74 2.20 2.33 18.83
CA ILE A 74 3.21 2.06 17.80
C ILE A 74 2.62 1.91 16.39
N ALA A 75 1.38 1.43 16.26
CA ALA A 75 0.79 1.07 14.98
C ALA A 75 -0.31 2.04 14.51
N GLU A 76 -0.83 2.89 15.39
CA GLU A 76 -1.85 3.90 15.08
C GLU A 76 -1.31 5.32 15.26
N SER A 77 -1.44 5.88 16.46
CA SER A 77 -1.20 7.31 16.75
C SER A 77 0.26 7.71 16.52
N GLY A 78 1.21 6.99 17.10
CA GLY A 78 2.64 7.29 16.99
C GLY A 78 3.17 7.14 15.57
N TRP A 79 2.65 6.16 14.81
CA TRP A 79 3.01 6.04 13.39
C TRP A 79 2.50 7.24 12.60
N LEU A 80 1.21 7.60 12.71
CA LEU A 80 0.66 8.76 12.02
C LEU A 80 1.43 10.04 12.33
N GLN A 81 1.76 10.27 13.60
CA GLN A 81 2.57 11.40 14.04
C GLN A 81 3.95 11.41 13.35
N ASN A 82 4.63 10.27 13.30
CA ASN A 82 5.92 10.13 12.61
C ASN A 82 5.80 10.37 11.10
N ASP A 83 4.75 9.85 10.45
CA ASP A 83 4.48 10.06 9.03
C ASP A 83 4.28 11.56 8.75
N ILE A 84 3.53 12.27 9.59
CA ILE A 84 3.34 13.73 9.44
C ILE A 84 4.67 14.48 9.57
N VAL A 85 5.48 14.16 10.58
CA VAL A 85 6.80 14.79 10.75
C VAL A 85 7.69 14.52 9.53
N PHE A 86 7.71 13.28 9.03
CA PHE A 86 8.47 12.91 7.85
C PHE A 86 7.99 13.67 6.61
N VAL A 87 6.69 13.72 6.36
CA VAL A 87 6.08 14.41 5.21
C VAL A 87 6.35 15.91 5.27
N THR A 88 6.14 16.56 6.42
CA THR A 88 6.34 18.02 6.55
C THR A 88 7.80 18.44 6.33
N ARG A 89 8.77 17.62 6.74
CA ARG A 89 10.21 17.84 6.47
C ARG A 89 10.57 17.74 4.99
N ASN A 90 9.81 16.96 4.21
CA ASN A 90 10.16 16.66 2.82
C ASN A 90 9.23 17.32 1.78
N LEU A 91 8.05 17.79 2.16
CA LEU A 91 7.01 18.23 1.23
C LEU A 91 7.49 19.30 0.24
N ARG A 92 8.25 20.30 0.70
CA ARG A 92 8.81 21.32 -0.21
C ARG A 92 9.72 20.73 -1.28
N LYS A 93 10.50 19.70 -0.94
CA LYS A 93 11.36 18.99 -1.89
C LYS A 93 10.50 18.19 -2.88
N TRP A 94 9.49 17.49 -2.38
CA TRP A 94 8.61 16.67 -3.21
C TRP A 94 7.71 17.48 -4.14
N ALA A 95 7.33 18.71 -3.78
CA ALA A 95 6.47 19.54 -4.61
C ALA A 95 7.20 20.23 -5.79
N LYS A 96 8.54 20.33 -5.77
CA LYS A 96 9.31 20.97 -6.86
C LYS A 96 9.13 20.23 -8.19
N ASP A 97 9.04 20.99 -9.29
CA ASP A 97 9.09 20.43 -10.66
C ASP A 97 10.31 19.51 -10.81
N GLU A 98 10.11 18.33 -11.39
CA GLU A 98 11.18 17.36 -11.67
C GLU A 98 11.80 17.63 -13.03
N LYS A 99 13.09 17.31 -13.16
CA LYS A 99 13.77 17.27 -14.45
C LYS A 99 13.34 16.02 -15.20
N ALA A 100 13.25 16.11 -16.52
CA ALA A 100 13.08 14.94 -17.37
C ALA A 100 14.46 14.35 -17.69
N GLU A 101 14.83 13.24 -17.03
CA GLU A 101 16.19 12.67 -17.05
C GLU A 101 16.52 12.02 -18.41
N ASP A 102 15.60 11.26 -18.99
CA ASP A 102 15.81 10.48 -20.22
C ASP A 102 15.32 11.20 -21.49
N ILE A 103 15.72 12.47 -21.67
CA ILE A 103 15.34 13.27 -22.83
C ILE A 103 16.50 13.38 -23.84
N ASP A 104 16.21 13.06 -25.11
CA ASP A 104 17.13 13.28 -26.23
C ASP A 104 17.60 14.73 -26.26
N LEU A 105 18.86 14.94 -26.64
CA LEU A 105 19.50 16.23 -26.62
C LEU A 105 18.73 17.30 -27.42
N THR A 106 18.10 16.92 -28.53
CA THR A 106 17.25 17.83 -29.33
C THR A 106 16.01 18.29 -28.56
N PHE A 107 15.49 17.45 -27.68
CA PHE A 107 14.31 17.76 -26.87
C PHE A 107 14.62 18.62 -25.64
N LYS A 108 15.89 18.66 -25.18
CA LYS A 108 16.30 19.49 -24.04
C LYS A 108 16.11 20.98 -24.28
N PHE A 109 16.21 21.44 -25.53
CA PHE A 109 16.00 22.85 -25.88
C PHE A 109 14.56 23.34 -25.65
N MET A 110 13.60 22.42 -25.54
CA MET A 110 12.21 22.75 -25.19
C MET A 110 11.98 22.83 -23.67
N SER A 111 13.05 22.93 -22.86
CA SER A 111 12.98 23.05 -21.40
C SER A 111 12.00 22.07 -20.73
N PRO A 112 12.08 20.77 -21.04
CA PRO A 112 11.14 19.78 -20.52
C PRO A 112 11.25 19.67 -19.01
N LYS A 113 10.10 19.69 -18.34
CA LYS A 113 9.98 19.47 -16.90
C LYS A 113 8.70 18.71 -16.58
N ILE A 114 8.66 18.09 -15.41
CA ILE A 114 7.48 17.37 -14.93
C ILE A 114 6.96 18.10 -13.69
N ARG A 115 5.81 18.74 -13.84
CA ARG A 115 5.08 19.37 -12.73
C ARG A 115 4.24 18.32 -12.01
N LYS A 116 4.12 18.46 -10.70
CA LYS A 116 3.29 17.59 -9.85
C LYS A 116 2.06 18.36 -9.39
N ASP A 117 0.97 18.18 -10.13
CA ASP A 117 -0.31 18.83 -9.85
C ASP A 117 -1.18 17.91 -8.97
N PRO A 118 -1.90 18.43 -7.95
CA PRO A 118 -2.90 17.63 -7.23
C PRO A 118 -3.97 17.08 -8.18
N LEU A 119 -4.55 15.93 -7.84
CA LEU A 119 -5.59 15.28 -8.64
C LEU A 119 -6.94 16.00 -8.53
N GLY A 120 -7.36 16.36 -7.31
CA GLY A 120 -8.63 17.06 -7.09
C GLY A 120 -9.32 16.76 -5.77
N CYS A 121 -10.57 16.33 -5.85
CA CYS A 121 -11.34 15.81 -4.73
C CYS A 121 -11.18 14.28 -4.68
N VAL A 122 -10.60 13.77 -3.60
CA VAL A 122 -10.30 12.35 -3.44
C VAL A 122 -11.14 11.72 -2.33
N LEU A 123 -11.48 10.44 -2.50
CA LEU A 123 -12.17 9.65 -1.49
C LEU A 123 -11.17 8.67 -0.85
N VAL A 124 -11.12 8.64 0.47
CA VAL A 124 -10.36 7.65 1.25
C VAL A 124 -11.33 6.82 2.07
N ILE A 125 -11.37 5.51 1.83
CA ILE A 125 -12.17 4.54 2.57
C ILE A 125 -11.24 3.68 3.41
N GLY A 126 -11.33 3.82 4.73
CA GLY A 126 -10.49 3.13 5.71
C GLY A 126 -11.02 1.74 6.10
N ALA A 127 -10.13 0.93 6.67
CA ALA A 127 -10.43 -0.40 7.21
C ALA A 127 -10.56 -0.37 8.74
N PHE A 128 -11.14 -1.41 9.34
CA PHE A 128 -11.40 -1.48 10.78
C PHE A 128 -10.19 -1.91 11.62
N ASN A 129 -9.25 -2.65 11.02
CA ASN A 129 -8.25 -3.40 11.78
C ASN A 129 -7.12 -2.50 12.29
N PHE A 130 -6.78 -1.45 11.54
CA PHE A 130 -6.01 -0.31 12.05
C PHE A 130 -6.76 1.00 11.72
N PRO A 131 -7.81 1.32 12.47
CA PRO A 131 -8.86 2.23 12.01
C PRO A 131 -8.40 3.68 11.88
N PHE A 132 -7.38 4.08 12.64
CA PHE A 132 -6.78 5.41 12.49
C PHE A 132 -5.72 5.38 11.38
N GLN A 133 -4.79 4.43 11.44
CA GLN A 133 -3.65 4.39 10.53
C GLN A 133 -4.06 4.18 9.06
N LEU A 134 -4.96 3.24 8.79
CA LEU A 134 -5.38 2.91 7.42
C LEU A 134 -6.39 3.91 6.85
N THR A 135 -6.91 4.81 7.69
CA THR A 135 -7.77 5.91 7.26
C THR A 135 -6.94 7.19 7.09
N LEU A 136 -6.17 7.61 8.10
CA LEU A 136 -5.46 8.89 8.10
C LEU A 136 -4.09 8.83 7.39
N GLY A 137 -3.45 7.66 7.31
CA GLY A 137 -2.20 7.47 6.58
C GLY A 137 -2.27 7.93 5.11
N PRO A 138 -3.23 7.44 4.30
CA PRO A 138 -3.46 7.96 2.95
C PRO A 138 -3.94 9.42 2.93
N VAL A 139 -4.73 9.87 3.91
CA VAL A 139 -5.17 11.28 4.02
C VAL A 139 -3.97 12.23 4.17
N ILE A 140 -2.97 11.88 4.97
CA ILE A 140 -1.71 12.63 5.11
C ILE A 140 -1.05 12.82 3.74
N GLY A 141 -0.99 11.76 2.92
CA GLY A 141 -0.50 11.81 1.55
C GLY A 141 -1.31 12.74 0.65
N ALA A 142 -2.64 12.64 0.71
CA ALA A 142 -3.56 13.45 -0.09
C ALA A 142 -3.48 14.95 0.25
N ILE A 143 -3.39 15.30 1.55
CA ILE A 143 -3.17 16.67 2.03
C ILE A 143 -1.83 17.19 1.51
N ALA A 144 -0.76 16.40 1.65
CA ALA A 144 0.57 16.77 1.16
C ALA A 144 0.58 17.04 -0.35
N ALA A 145 -0.12 16.19 -1.12
CA ALA A 145 -0.28 16.35 -2.55
C ALA A 145 -1.14 17.55 -2.96
N GLY A 146 -1.95 18.11 -2.05
CA GLY A 146 -2.75 19.32 -2.27
C GLY A 146 -4.18 19.06 -2.70
N ASN A 147 -4.74 17.90 -2.34
CA ASN A 147 -6.11 17.50 -2.66
C ASN A 147 -7.08 17.94 -1.57
N THR A 148 -8.36 18.00 -1.92
CA THR A 148 -9.46 17.95 -0.93
C THR A 148 -9.84 16.50 -0.71
N VAL A 149 -10.31 16.14 0.50
CA VAL A 149 -10.47 14.73 0.89
C VAL A 149 -11.80 14.47 1.58
N VAL A 150 -12.56 13.52 1.05
CA VAL A 150 -13.66 12.87 1.76
C VAL A 150 -13.13 11.62 2.44
N ILE A 151 -13.36 11.51 3.74
CA ILE A 151 -12.81 10.46 4.60
C ILE A 151 -13.98 9.57 5.07
N LYS A 152 -13.93 8.28 4.77
CA LYS A 152 -14.92 7.28 5.20
C LYS A 152 -14.26 6.26 6.13
N PRO A 153 -14.31 6.45 7.46
CA PRO A 153 -13.87 5.45 8.43
C PRO A 153 -14.75 4.19 8.37
N SER A 154 -14.24 3.04 8.82
CA SER A 154 -15.05 1.81 8.87
C SER A 154 -16.06 1.83 10.01
N GLU A 155 -17.31 1.52 9.70
CA GLU A 155 -18.40 1.33 10.65
C GLU A 155 -18.20 0.12 11.57
N ASN A 156 -17.31 -0.82 11.22
CA ASN A 156 -17.00 -1.99 12.05
C ASN A 156 -16.16 -1.63 13.28
N ALA A 157 -15.50 -0.47 13.31
CA ALA A 157 -14.80 0.07 14.47
C ALA A 157 -15.47 1.38 14.91
N PRO A 158 -16.68 1.31 15.48
CA PRO A 158 -17.54 2.48 15.66
C PRO A 158 -16.98 3.51 16.65
N ASN A 159 -16.32 3.07 17.73
CA ASN A 159 -15.72 4.00 18.70
C ASN A 159 -14.53 4.73 18.06
N CYS A 160 -13.70 4.00 17.30
CA CYS A 160 -12.59 4.58 16.56
C CYS A 160 -13.07 5.58 15.51
N ALA A 161 -14.14 5.25 14.78
CA ALA A 161 -14.73 6.13 13.77
C ALA A 161 -15.21 7.47 14.37
N VAL A 162 -15.84 7.45 15.55
CA VAL A 162 -16.27 8.65 16.26
C VAL A 162 -15.09 9.52 16.69
N VAL A 163 -14.06 8.92 17.30
CA VAL A 163 -12.86 9.66 17.72
C VAL A 163 -12.11 10.22 16.51
N LEU A 164 -12.01 9.48 15.41
CA LEU A 164 -11.39 9.94 14.17
C LEU A 164 -12.11 11.18 13.62
N GLN A 165 -13.44 11.18 13.62
CA GLN A 165 -14.22 12.34 13.19
C GLN A 165 -13.93 13.57 14.04
N ARG A 166 -13.90 13.43 15.37
CA ARG A 166 -13.53 14.52 16.28
C ARG A 166 -12.15 15.08 15.97
N ILE A 167 -11.16 14.21 15.76
CA ILE A 167 -9.79 14.62 15.42
C ILE A 167 -9.78 15.44 14.11
N VAL A 168 -10.49 14.97 13.08
CA VAL A 168 -10.55 15.67 11.79
C VAL A 168 -11.26 17.02 11.93
N GLU A 169 -12.44 17.06 12.54
CA GLU A 169 -13.24 18.28 12.69
C GLU A 169 -12.57 19.33 13.59
N ALA A 170 -11.80 18.90 14.58
CA ALA A 170 -11.05 19.80 15.46
C ALA A 170 -9.82 20.44 14.78
N SER A 171 -9.27 19.83 13.72
CA SER A 171 -7.92 20.17 13.24
C SER A 171 -7.84 20.59 11.78
N LEU A 172 -8.69 20.04 10.93
CA LEU A 172 -8.64 20.24 9.49
C LEU A 172 -9.68 21.26 9.02
N ASP A 173 -9.35 21.95 7.92
CA ASP A 173 -10.27 22.90 7.30
C ASP A 173 -11.50 22.18 6.71
N PRO A 174 -12.72 22.43 7.20
CA PRO A 174 -13.91 21.67 6.82
C PRO A 174 -14.35 21.92 5.38
N SER A 175 -13.87 23.00 4.74
CA SER A 175 -14.13 23.22 3.31
C SER A 175 -13.22 22.34 2.42
N CYS A 176 -12.16 21.75 2.97
CA CYS A 176 -11.20 20.93 2.25
C CYS A 176 -11.26 19.44 2.64
N TYR A 177 -11.64 19.15 3.89
CA TYR A 177 -11.58 17.80 4.44
C TYR A 177 -12.82 17.52 5.27
N THR A 178 -13.54 16.45 4.95
CA THR A 178 -14.77 16.09 5.66
C THR A 178 -14.80 14.59 5.94
N VAL A 179 -15.39 14.23 7.08
CA VAL A 179 -15.72 12.84 7.40
C VAL A 179 -17.16 12.54 6.98
N ILE A 180 -17.36 11.34 6.45
CA ILE A 180 -18.67 10.75 6.16
C ILE A 180 -18.73 9.42 6.90
N GLN A 181 -19.53 9.38 7.96
CA GLN A 181 -19.83 8.16 8.70
C GLN A 181 -20.95 7.41 8.01
N GLY A 182 -20.86 6.08 8.00
CA GLY A 182 -21.97 5.26 7.52
C GLY A 182 -21.54 3.88 7.07
N GLY A 183 -22.54 3.05 6.81
CA GLY A 183 -22.37 1.69 6.35
C GLY A 183 -22.32 1.59 4.83
N VAL A 184 -22.90 0.50 4.31
CA VAL A 184 -23.06 0.26 2.88
C VAL A 184 -23.88 1.38 2.19
N PRO A 185 -25.03 1.84 2.70
CA PRO A 185 -25.85 2.85 2.01
C PRO A 185 -25.09 4.16 1.75
N GLU A 186 -24.41 4.70 2.76
CA GLU A 186 -23.63 5.93 2.65
C GLU A 186 -22.40 5.75 1.75
N THR A 187 -21.79 4.55 1.79
CA THR A 187 -20.68 4.22 0.88
C THR A 187 -21.15 4.17 -0.58
N GLN A 188 -22.33 3.63 -0.85
CA GLN A 188 -22.89 3.63 -2.21
C GLN A 188 -23.24 5.04 -2.68
N ALA A 189 -23.82 5.86 -1.80
CA ALA A 189 -24.08 7.27 -2.11
C ALA A 189 -22.78 8.04 -2.41
N LEU A 190 -21.70 7.78 -1.66
CA LEU A 190 -20.38 8.29 -1.98
C LEU A 190 -19.88 7.80 -3.34
N LEU A 191 -19.93 6.50 -3.60
CA LEU A 191 -19.41 5.92 -4.85
C LEU A 191 -20.21 6.35 -6.10
N ALA A 192 -21.41 6.89 -5.94
CA ALA A 192 -22.18 7.52 -7.01
C ALA A 192 -21.68 8.94 -7.37
N GLU A 193 -20.88 9.56 -6.52
CA GLU A 193 -20.27 10.87 -6.77
C GLU A 193 -18.97 10.76 -7.56
N ARG A 194 -18.62 11.83 -8.28
CA ARG A 194 -17.37 11.90 -9.05
C ARG A 194 -16.17 12.30 -8.17
N PHE A 195 -15.19 11.41 -8.06
CA PHE A 195 -13.88 11.67 -7.44
C PHE A 195 -12.76 11.65 -8.48
N ASP A 196 -11.69 12.39 -8.20
CA ASP A 196 -10.47 12.40 -9.02
C ASP A 196 -9.51 11.25 -8.65
N LYS A 197 -9.71 10.64 -7.48
CA LYS A 197 -9.05 9.41 -7.02
C LYS A 197 -9.89 8.74 -5.92
N ILE A 198 -9.96 7.42 -5.90
CA ILE A 198 -10.47 6.65 -4.75
C ILE A 198 -9.33 5.82 -4.17
N PHE A 199 -9.11 5.90 -2.86
CA PHE A 199 -8.19 5.06 -2.12
C PHE A 199 -9.02 4.17 -1.19
N PHE A 200 -8.83 2.85 -1.30
CA PHE A 200 -9.56 1.87 -0.50
C PHE A 200 -8.61 0.86 0.13
N THR A 201 -8.81 0.62 1.42
CA THR A 201 -8.22 -0.52 2.12
C THR A 201 -9.33 -1.48 2.56
N GLY A 202 -9.21 -2.77 2.23
CA GLY A 202 -10.18 -3.78 2.67
C GLY A 202 -10.14 -5.10 1.89
N GLY A 203 -11.24 -5.85 1.89
CA GLY A 203 -11.32 -7.15 1.22
C GLY A 203 -11.47 -7.05 -0.30
N ALA A 204 -10.95 -8.04 -1.04
CA ALA A 204 -10.96 -8.05 -2.51
C ALA A 204 -12.38 -7.97 -3.12
N THR A 205 -13.37 -8.59 -2.49
CA THR A 205 -14.79 -8.52 -2.91
C THR A 205 -15.27 -7.06 -2.97
N VAL A 206 -15.01 -6.27 -1.93
CA VAL A 206 -15.39 -4.86 -1.88
C VAL A 206 -14.49 -4.03 -2.81
N GLY A 207 -13.21 -4.39 -2.94
CA GLY A 207 -12.30 -3.78 -3.91
C GLY A 207 -12.83 -3.83 -5.35
N ARG A 208 -13.41 -4.97 -5.76
CA ARG A 208 -14.05 -5.09 -7.09
C ARG A 208 -15.30 -4.22 -7.22
N ILE A 209 -16.11 -4.10 -6.16
CA ILE A 209 -17.28 -3.20 -6.15
C ILE A 209 -16.84 -1.75 -6.35
N ILE A 210 -15.79 -1.33 -5.65
CA ILE A 210 -15.23 0.03 -5.76
C ILE A 210 -14.67 0.29 -7.15
N ALA A 211 -13.88 -0.64 -7.69
CA ALA A 211 -13.35 -0.52 -9.05
C ALA A 211 -14.48 -0.40 -10.10
N LYS A 212 -15.56 -1.19 -9.92
CA LYS A 212 -16.75 -1.11 -10.79
C LYS A 212 -17.47 0.24 -10.67
N ALA A 213 -17.61 0.78 -9.46
CA ALA A 213 -18.25 2.07 -9.24
C ALA A 213 -17.39 3.27 -9.70
N ALA A 214 -16.07 3.12 -9.72
CA ALA A 214 -15.14 4.12 -10.23
C ALA A 214 -15.13 4.22 -11.77
N ALA A 215 -15.40 3.11 -12.47
CA ALA A 215 -15.28 3.00 -13.92
C ALA A 215 -16.18 4.00 -14.72
N PRO A 216 -17.45 4.25 -14.37
CA PRO A 216 -18.30 5.24 -15.04
C PRO A 216 -17.70 6.66 -15.08
N HIS A 217 -16.84 7.02 -14.13
CA HIS A 217 -16.19 8.32 -14.04
C HIS A 217 -14.73 8.31 -14.51
N LEU A 218 -14.23 7.15 -14.96
CA LEU A 218 -12.81 6.91 -15.25
C LEU A 218 -11.92 7.31 -14.07
N THR A 219 -12.43 7.15 -12.85
CA THR A 219 -11.72 7.52 -11.63
C THR A 219 -10.61 6.50 -11.37
N PRO A 220 -9.34 6.92 -11.32
CA PRO A 220 -8.27 6.00 -10.93
C PRO A 220 -8.48 5.58 -9.47
N VAL A 221 -8.15 4.34 -9.14
CA VAL A 221 -8.25 3.84 -7.76
C VAL A 221 -6.91 3.32 -7.25
N VAL A 222 -6.76 3.26 -5.93
CA VAL A 222 -5.75 2.46 -5.24
C VAL A 222 -6.52 1.44 -4.41
N LEU A 223 -6.18 0.18 -4.58
CA LEU A 223 -6.76 -0.91 -3.82
C LEU A 223 -5.65 -1.53 -2.98
N GLU A 224 -5.72 -1.35 -1.67
CA GLU A 224 -4.90 -2.01 -0.66
C GLU A 224 -5.71 -3.21 -0.13
N LEU A 225 -5.52 -4.38 -0.72
CA LEU A 225 -6.32 -5.57 -0.42
C LEU A 225 -5.53 -6.58 0.40
N GLY A 226 -6.22 -7.60 0.92
CA GLY A 226 -5.61 -8.73 1.62
C GLY A 226 -5.02 -9.78 0.68
N GLY A 227 -4.73 -10.95 1.24
CA GLY A 227 -4.29 -12.11 0.49
C GLY A 227 -4.02 -13.29 1.41
N ILE A 228 -3.79 -14.46 0.83
CA ILE A 228 -3.38 -15.67 1.53
C ILE A 228 -1.84 -15.72 1.49
N ASN A 229 -1.21 -15.04 2.46
CA ASN A 229 0.22 -14.80 2.51
C ASN A 229 1.00 -16.05 2.99
N PRO A 230 1.93 -16.58 2.17
CA PRO A 230 2.79 -17.69 2.57
C PRO A 230 3.97 -17.25 3.43
N ALA A 231 4.30 -18.08 4.42
CA ALA A 231 5.66 -18.17 4.96
C ALA A 231 6.32 -19.45 4.45
N ILE A 232 7.50 -19.35 3.82
CA ILE A 232 8.24 -20.50 3.28
C ILE A 232 9.46 -20.73 4.16
N ILE A 233 9.51 -21.86 4.85
CA ILE A 233 10.54 -22.22 5.83
C ILE A 233 11.36 -23.38 5.25
N THR A 234 12.58 -23.10 4.83
CA THR A 234 13.48 -24.13 4.27
C THR A 234 14.20 -24.91 5.36
N LYS A 235 14.79 -26.08 5.04
CA LYS A 235 15.64 -26.85 5.96
C LYS A 235 16.79 -26.07 6.60
N ASN A 236 17.23 -24.98 5.98
CA ASN A 236 18.32 -24.14 6.49
C ASN A 236 17.82 -23.02 7.42
N ALA A 237 16.52 -22.93 7.68
CA ALA A 237 15.95 -21.95 8.58
C ALA A 237 16.27 -22.27 10.04
N ASN A 238 16.31 -21.23 10.88
CA ASN A 238 16.42 -21.39 12.33
C ASN A 238 14.99 -21.50 12.94
N PRO A 239 14.58 -22.66 13.46
CA PRO A 239 13.21 -22.87 13.96
C PRO A 239 12.82 -21.90 15.07
N ARG A 240 13.76 -21.53 15.94
CA ARG A 240 13.53 -20.58 17.03
C ARG A 240 13.21 -19.19 16.49
N LEU A 241 13.94 -18.73 15.48
CA LEU A 241 13.66 -17.42 14.86
C LEU A 241 12.34 -17.43 14.09
N VAL A 242 12.07 -18.49 13.34
CA VAL A 242 10.80 -18.71 12.64
C VAL A 242 9.64 -18.57 13.62
N ALA A 243 9.64 -19.37 14.69
CA ALA A 243 8.58 -19.38 15.69
C ALA A 243 8.38 -18.00 16.32
N ARG A 244 9.43 -17.36 16.84
CA ARG A 244 9.30 -16.07 17.53
C ARG A 244 8.73 -14.97 16.63
N ARG A 245 9.28 -14.84 15.41
CA ARG A 245 8.96 -13.73 14.50
C ARG A 245 7.59 -13.90 13.85
N LEU A 246 7.30 -15.11 13.35
CA LEU A 246 5.99 -15.39 12.78
C LEU A 246 4.90 -15.41 13.84
N LEU A 247 5.17 -15.95 15.05
CA LEU A 247 4.19 -15.86 16.13
C LEU A 247 3.90 -14.41 16.47
N TRP A 248 4.92 -13.57 16.75
CA TRP A 248 4.70 -12.14 17.00
C TRP A 248 3.86 -11.49 15.88
N GLY A 249 4.24 -11.67 14.61
CA GLY A 249 3.50 -11.11 13.47
C GLY A 249 2.06 -11.63 13.34
N LYS A 250 1.76 -12.83 13.88
CA LYS A 250 0.40 -13.36 13.95
C LYS A 250 -0.41 -12.80 15.11
N LEU A 251 0.24 -12.47 16.22
CA LEU A 251 -0.46 -12.13 17.46
C LEU A 251 -0.80 -10.66 17.58
N VAL A 252 -0.04 -9.79 16.90
CA VAL A 252 -0.41 -8.38 16.76
C VAL A 252 -1.84 -8.29 16.21
N ASN A 253 -2.69 -7.52 16.88
CA ASN A 253 -4.11 -7.34 16.55
C ASN A 253 -4.90 -8.68 16.38
N ALA A 254 -4.50 -9.73 17.10
CA ALA A 254 -5.05 -11.08 16.99
C ALA A 254 -5.06 -11.64 15.54
N GLY A 255 -4.07 -11.27 14.73
CA GLY A 255 -3.90 -11.77 13.36
C GLY A 255 -4.78 -11.09 12.32
N GLN A 256 -5.53 -10.04 12.71
CA GLN A 256 -6.35 -9.22 11.81
C GLN A 256 -5.48 -8.21 11.06
N ILE A 257 -4.53 -8.69 10.26
CA ILE A 257 -3.58 -7.88 9.51
C ILE A 257 -3.46 -8.45 8.10
N CYS A 258 -3.63 -7.62 7.08
CA CYS A 258 -3.59 -8.02 5.66
C CYS A 258 -2.22 -8.58 5.22
N THR A 259 -1.16 -8.24 5.94
CA THR A 259 0.18 -8.77 5.73
C THR A 259 0.49 -9.97 6.64
N SER A 260 -0.35 -10.32 7.63
CA SER A 260 -0.05 -11.48 8.49
C SER A 260 0.08 -12.75 7.64
N GLN A 261 1.02 -13.64 7.99
CA GLN A 261 1.10 -14.93 7.31
C GLN A 261 -0.18 -15.74 7.56
N ASN A 262 -0.71 -16.32 6.50
CA ASN A 262 -1.92 -17.15 6.56
C ASN A 262 -1.58 -18.62 6.71
N TYR A 263 -0.43 -19.07 6.23
CA TYR A 263 0.03 -20.46 6.33
C TYR A 263 1.55 -20.56 6.23
N LEU A 264 2.09 -21.66 6.74
CA LEU A 264 3.51 -21.98 6.72
C LEU A 264 3.72 -23.22 5.85
N LEU A 265 4.60 -23.09 4.85
CA LEU A 265 5.14 -24.19 4.07
C LEU A 265 6.49 -24.55 4.66
N VAL A 266 6.58 -25.68 5.36
CA VAL A 266 7.75 -26.03 6.17
C VAL A 266 8.38 -27.29 5.63
N ASP A 267 9.68 -27.25 5.38
CA ASP A 267 10.46 -28.45 5.07
C ASP A 267 10.14 -29.56 6.09
N LYS A 268 9.74 -30.73 5.60
CA LYS A 268 9.15 -31.80 6.41
C LYS A 268 10.02 -32.21 7.60
N GLU A 269 11.35 -32.17 7.44
CA GLU A 269 12.29 -32.57 8.49
C GLU A 269 12.34 -31.53 9.62
N LEU A 270 11.99 -30.28 9.33
CA LEU A 270 12.03 -29.17 10.27
C LEU A 270 10.71 -28.99 11.05
N VAL A 271 9.60 -29.61 10.60
CA VAL A 271 8.27 -29.45 11.20
C VAL A 271 8.26 -29.71 12.72
N PRO A 272 8.84 -30.80 13.26
CA PRO A 272 8.83 -31.04 14.70
C PRO A 272 9.52 -29.94 15.50
N ALA A 273 10.68 -29.47 15.00
CA ALA A 273 11.44 -28.41 15.66
C ALA A 273 10.69 -27.07 15.63
N VAL A 274 10.06 -26.73 14.50
CA VAL A 274 9.24 -25.51 14.37
C VAL A 274 8.07 -25.54 15.34
N VAL A 275 7.30 -26.64 15.39
CA VAL A 275 6.15 -26.77 16.31
C VAL A 275 6.57 -26.60 17.77
N GLU A 276 7.66 -27.23 18.19
CA GLU A 276 8.13 -27.10 19.58
C GLU A 276 8.61 -25.68 19.90
N GLU A 277 9.28 -25.00 18.99
CA GLU A 277 9.67 -23.60 19.19
C GLU A 277 8.46 -22.65 19.21
N PHE A 278 7.40 -22.92 18.44
CA PHE A 278 6.14 -22.16 18.54
C PHE A 278 5.50 -22.30 19.92
N LYS A 279 5.43 -23.52 20.47
CA LYS A 279 4.91 -23.75 21.83
C LYS A 279 5.73 -23.00 22.89
N LYS A 280 7.07 -23.01 22.77
CA LYS A 280 7.97 -22.28 23.67
C LYS A 280 7.74 -20.76 23.56
N ALA A 281 7.69 -20.22 22.35
CA ALA A 281 7.45 -18.81 22.12
C ALA A 281 6.07 -18.36 22.63
N TYR A 282 5.03 -19.17 22.44
CA TYR A 282 3.70 -18.87 22.94
C TYR A 282 3.67 -18.82 24.47
N LYS A 283 4.29 -19.80 25.15
CA LYS A 283 4.40 -19.81 26.61
C LYS A 283 5.26 -18.64 27.14
N GLU A 284 6.25 -18.19 26.38
CA GLU A 284 7.03 -16.99 26.73
C GLU A 284 6.21 -15.70 26.62
N PHE A 285 5.47 -15.53 25.52
CA PHE A 285 4.69 -14.32 25.26
C PHE A 285 3.45 -14.23 26.15
N TYR A 286 2.83 -15.37 26.45
CA TYR A 286 1.60 -15.46 27.24
C TYR A 286 1.71 -16.55 28.32
N PRO A 287 2.53 -16.33 29.38
CA PRO A 287 2.79 -17.34 30.41
C PRO A 287 1.55 -17.74 31.21
N GLN A 288 0.50 -16.89 31.22
CA GLN A 288 -0.80 -17.14 31.84
C GLN A 288 -1.91 -17.41 30.81
N GLY A 289 -1.54 -17.62 29.53
CA GLY A 289 -2.47 -17.79 28.41
C GLY A 289 -2.94 -16.46 27.81
N ALA A 290 -3.25 -16.46 26.50
CA ALA A 290 -3.60 -15.25 25.76
C ALA A 290 -4.93 -14.61 26.23
N LYS A 291 -5.88 -15.42 26.71
CA LYS A 291 -7.20 -14.92 27.14
C LYS A 291 -7.11 -13.93 28.28
N ALA A 292 -6.28 -14.23 29.29
CA ALA A 292 -6.09 -13.41 30.48
C ALA A 292 -5.12 -12.24 30.28
N SER A 293 -4.42 -12.18 29.13
CA SER A 293 -3.40 -11.18 28.89
C SER A 293 -4.00 -9.84 28.45
N PRO A 294 -3.52 -8.70 29.01
CA PRO A 294 -3.87 -7.37 28.53
C PRO A 294 -3.22 -7.06 27.18
N ASP A 295 -2.25 -7.87 26.74
CA ASP A 295 -1.49 -7.71 25.50
C ASP A 295 -2.07 -8.53 24.34
N TYR A 296 -3.34 -8.92 24.40
CA TYR A 296 -4.01 -9.69 23.35
C TYR A 296 -5.34 -9.07 22.92
N SER A 297 -5.45 -8.78 21.63
CA SER A 297 -6.66 -8.24 21.00
C SER A 297 -7.79 -9.27 20.92
N ARG A 298 -8.98 -8.84 20.49
CA ARG A 298 -10.15 -9.68 20.20
C ARG A 298 -10.55 -9.54 18.75
N ILE A 299 -11.34 -10.51 18.27
CA ILE A 299 -11.90 -10.47 16.92
C ILE A 299 -12.95 -9.35 16.87
N ILE A 300 -12.96 -8.58 15.78
CA ILE A 300 -13.74 -7.33 15.68
C ILE A 300 -15.25 -7.49 15.92
N ASN A 301 -15.84 -8.62 15.52
CA ASN A 301 -17.27 -8.88 15.68
C ASN A 301 -17.61 -10.38 15.57
N GLU A 302 -18.85 -10.73 15.91
CA GLU A 302 -19.39 -12.10 15.87
C GLU A 302 -19.29 -12.73 14.47
N GLY A 303 -19.58 -11.96 13.41
CA GLY A 303 -19.50 -12.47 12.04
C GLY A 303 -18.09 -12.93 11.65
N ALA A 304 -17.08 -12.13 12.00
CA ALA A 304 -15.67 -12.49 11.80
C ALA A 304 -15.27 -13.68 12.69
N PHE A 305 -15.74 -13.71 13.94
CA PHE A 305 -15.50 -14.82 14.86
C PHE A 305 -16.04 -16.14 14.30
N HIS A 306 -17.31 -16.19 13.89
CA HIS A 306 -17.93 -17.39 13.33
C HIS A 306 -17.26 -17.86 12.04
N ARG A 307 -16.82 -16.94 11.18
CA ARG A 307 -16.05 -17.28 9.97
C ARG A 307 -14.75 -17.98 10.32
N ILE A 308 -13.97 -17.45 11.27
CA ILE A 308 -12.69 -18.05 11.69
C ILE A 308 -12.94 -19.37 12.41
N LYS A 309 -13.95 -19.44 13.29
CA LYS A 309 -14.38 -20.68 13.95
C LYS A 309 -14.74 -21.76 12.93
N SER A 310 -15.50 -21.41 11.89
CA SER A 310 -15.85 -22.33 10.80
C SER A 310 -14.64 -22.87 10.05
N MET A 311 -13.53 -22.13 9.95
CA MET A 311 -12.29 -22.68 9.40
C MET A 311 -11.71 -23.76 10.31
N LEU A 312 -11.69 -23.53 11.63
CA LEU A 312 -11.22 -24.51 12.61
C LEU A 312 -12.13 -25.74 12.73
N ASP A 313 -13.45 -25.56 12.71
CA ASP A 313 -14.39 -26.68 12.81
C ASP A 313 -14.34 -27.62 11.60
N ASN A 314 -14.02 -27.08 10.40
CA ASN A 314 -14.04 -27.83 9.15
C ASN A 314 -12.66 -28.41 8.76
N THR A 315 -11.59 -28.05 9.46
CA THR A 315 -10.25 -28.57 9.15
C THR A 315 -10.20 -30.09 9.35
N LYS A 316 -9.42 -30.76 8.50
CA LYS A 316 -9.02 -32.16 8.70
C LYS A 316 -7.64 -32.25 9.35
N GLY A 317 -7.00 -31.10 9.56
CA GLY A 317 -5.72 -31.00 10.24
C GLY A 317 -5.81 -31.31 11.75
N LYS A 318 -4.63 -31.50 12.33
CA LYS A 318 -4.45 -31.75 13.75
C LYS A 318 -4.03 -30.47 14.47
N ILE A 319 -4.81 -30.06 15.47
CA ILE A 319 -4.41 -28.97 16.38
C ILE A 319 -3.19 -29.44 17.19
N VAL A 320 -2.09 -28.69 17.11
CA VAL A 320 -0.83 -28.99 17.83
C VAL A 320 -0.47 -27.93 18.88
N MET A 321 -1.19 -26.81 18.91
CA MET A 321 -1.12 -25.75 19.94
C MET A 321 -2.42 -24.94 19.91
N GLY A 322 -2.96 -24.59 21.09
CA GLY A 322 -4.14 -23.72 21.23
C GLY A 322 -5.46 -24.39 20.85
N GLY A 323 -6.37 -23.63 20.25
CA GLY A 323 -7.68 -24.09 19.78
C GLY A 323 -8.87 -23.67 20.65
N THR A 324 -8.62 -23.04 21.81
CA THR A 324 -9.70 -22.55 22.67
C THR A 324 -10.37 -21.30 22.07
N MET A 325 -11.69 -21.21 22.17
CA MET A 325 -12.46 -20.05 21.72
C MET A 325 -13.49 -19.65 22.78
N ASP A 326 -13.80 -18.35 22.86
CA ASP A 326 -14.91 -17.81 23.64
C ASP A 326 -15.64 -16.74 22.81
N GLU A 327 -16.85 -17.08 22.39
CA GLU A 327 -17.70 -16.23 21.56
C GLU A 327 -18.14 -14.95 22.28
N LYS A 328 -18.38 -15.00 23.59
CA LYS A 328 -18.87 -13.84 24.36
C LYS A 328 -17.80 -12.75 24.47
N GLU A 329 -16.53 -13.17 24.53
CA GLU A 329 -15.39 -12.26 24.55
C GLU A 329 -14.79 -12.02 23.15
N LEU A 330 -15.34 -12.65 22.10
CA LEU A 330 -14.75 -12.68 20.75
C LEU A 330 -13.28 -13.11 20.76
N PHE A 331 -12.94 -14.04 21.66
CA PHE A 331 -11.59 -14.54 21.87
C PHE A 331 -11.35 -15.81 21.06
N ILE A 332 -10.27 -15.83 20.30
CA ILE A 332 -9.74 -17.03 19.65
C ILE A 332 -8.29 -17.18 20.09
N GLU A 333 -7.94 -18.33 20.66
CA GLU A 333 -6.58 -18.62 21.07
C GLU A 333 -5.65 -18.76 19.85
N PRO A 334 -4.38 -18.31 19.93
CA PRO A 334 -3.37 -18.64 18.94
C PRO A 334 -3.30 -20.13 18.65
N THR A 335 -3.69 -20.53 17.44
CA THR A 335 -3.92 -21.94 17.12
C THR A 335 -3.00 -22.39 16.00
N LEU A 336 -2.15 -23.36 16.30
CA LEU A 336 -1.26 -24.01 15.34
C LEU A 336 -1.91 -25.32 14.89
N VAL A 337 -2.08 -25.49 13.58
CA VAL A 337 -2.75 -26.66 12.99
C VAL A 337 -1.83 -27.31 11.96
N LEU A 338 -1.52 -28.59 12.13
CA LEU A 338 -0.80 -29.36 11.13
C LEU A 338 -1.82 -29.88 10.10
N VAL A 339 -1.69 -29.47 8.86
CA VAL A 339 -2.55 -29.89 7.74
C VAL A 339 -1.77 -30.73 6.74
N ASP A 340 -2.47 -31.58 5.99
CA ASP A 340 -1.87 -32.49 5.01
C ASP A 340 -2.31 -32.19 3.56
N SER A 341 -3.15 -31.18 3.34
CA SER A 341 -3.68 -30.83 2.01
C SER A 341 -3.81 -29.33 1.81
N VAL A 342 -3.58 -28.88 0.57
CA VAL A 342 -3.83 -27.50 0.11
C VAL A 342 -5.32 -27.16 0.04
N ASP A 343 -6.19 -28.17 0.00
CA ASP A 343 -7.65 -28.02 -0.03
C ASP A 343 -8.27 -27.91 1.38
N ASP A 344 -7.45 -27.96 2.44
CA ASP A 344 -7.96 -27.80 3.79
C ASP A 344 -8.59 -26.40 3.96
N SER A 345 -9.70 -26.34 4.70
CA SER A 345 -10.42 -25.10 5.04
C SER A 345 -9.54 -23.97 5.58
N MET A 346 -8.35 -24.31 6.11
CA MET A 346 -7.35 -23.36 6.60
C MET A 346 -6.58 -22.60 5.52
N LEU A 347 -6.52 -23.12 4.27
CA LEU A 347 -5.68 -22.58 3.19
C LEU A 347 -6.47 -21.99 2.01
N VAL A 348 -7.79 -22.24 1.94
CA VAL A 348 -8.63 -21.82 0.80
C VAL A 348 -9.09 -20.36 0.85
N GLN A 349 -8.98 -19.70 2.01
CA GLN A 349 -9.35 -18.30 2.17
C GLN A 349 -8.49 -17.60 3.23
N GLU A 350 -8.42 -16.27 3.17
CA GLU A 350 -7.71 -15.45 4.14
C GLU A 350 -8.31 -15.62 5.56
N SER A 351 -7.51 -16.13 6.49
CA SER A 351 -7.95 -16.32 7.88
C SER A 351 -8.26 -15.00 8.57
N PHE A 352 -7.40 -13.99 8.43
CA PHE A 352 -7.54 -12.68 9.09
C PHE A 352 -7.84 -12.81 10.60
N GLY A 353 -7.13 -13.73 11.24
CA GLY A 353 -7.30 -14.16 12.61
C GLY A 353 -6.12 -15.04 13.06
N PRO A 354 -6.11 -15.55 14.30
CA PRO A 354 -4.91 -16.12 14.92
C PRO A 354 -4.72 -17.62 14.61
N LEU A 355 -5.08 -18.06 13.39
CA LEU A 355 -4.89 -19.43 12.91
C LEU A 355 -3.59 -19.55 12.10
N ILE A 356 -2.73 -20.50 12.47
CA ILE A 356 -1.43 -20.77 11.86
C ILE A 356 -1.40 -22.22 11.35
N PRO A 357 -1.90 -22.50 10.14
CA PRO A 357 -1.72 -23.80 9.51
C PRO A 357 -0.25 -24.00 9.09
N ILE A 358 0.26 -25.20 9.34
CA ILE A 358 1.54 -25.71 8.86
C ILE A 358 1.24 -26.82 7.85
N LEU A 359 1.73 -26.66 6.62
CA LEU A 359 1.73 -27.69 5.59
C LEU A 359 3.17 -28.15 5.36
N PRO A 360 3.52 -29.41 5.70
CA PRO A 360 4.82 -29.98 5.39
C PRO A 360 5.05 -30.05 3.87
N VAL A 361 6.29 -29.78 3.44
CA VAL A 361 6.72 -29.87 2.04
C VAL A 361 8.04 -30.63 1.94
N GLU A 362 8.25 -31.33 0.84
CA GLU A 362 9.42 -32.15 0.56
C GLU A 362 10.67 -31.32 0.27
N ASN A 363 10.48 -30.15 -0.36
CA ASN A 363 11.58 -29.27 -0.76
C ASN A 363 11.08 -27.85 -1.10
N LEU A 364 12.03 -26.98 -1.41
CA LEU A 364 11.78 -25.59 -1.74
C LEU A 364 10.98 -25.41 -3.03
N GLU A 365 11.21 -26.23 -4.05
CA GLU A 365 10.50 -26.17 -5.33
C GLU A 365 9.00 -26.45 -5.14
N GLU A 366 8.66 -27.47 -4.36
CA GLU A 366 7.28 -27.78 -4.00
C GLU A 366 6.65 -26.61 -3.24
N ALA A 367 7.36 -26.04 -2.25
CA ALA A 367 6.87 -24.89 -1.50
C ALA A 367 6.51 -23.70 -2.41
N VAL A 368 7.40 -23.36 -3.34
CA VAL A 368 7.17 -22.29 -4.31
C VAL A 368 5.97 -22.60 -5.22
N ASN A 369 5.86 -23.83 -5.70
CA ASN A 369 4.74 -24.24 -6.56
C ASN A 369 3.40 -24.16 -5.83
N ILE A 370 3.34 -24.64 -4.58
CA ILE A 370 2.13 -24.55 -3.74
C ILE A 370 1.79 -23.08 -3.47
N ALA A 371 2.78 -22.26 -3.10
CA ALA A 371 2.56 -20.83 -2.83
C ALA A 371 1.96 -20.11 -4.05
N ASN A 372 2.55 -20.31 -5.22
CA ASN A 372 2.06 -19.74 -6.47
C ASN A 372 0.67 -20.29 -6.87
N GLY A 373 0.36 -21.54 -6.51
CA GLY A 373 -0.92 -22.20 -6.78
C GLY A 373 -2.08 -21.72 -5.89
N ILE A 374 -1.83 -21.47 -4.60
CA ILE A 374 -2.85 -20.98 -3.65
C ILE A 374 -3.24 -19.54 -4.01
N GLN A 375 -2.25 -18.66 -4.13
CA GLN A 375 -2.46 -17.31 -4.63
C GLN A 375 -1.19 -16.81 -5.29
N ALA A 376 -1.25 -16.53 -6.60
CA ALA A 376 -0.07 -16.11 -7.37
C ALA A 376 0.45 -14.71 -7.00
N THR A 377 -0.34 -13.89 -6.29
CA THR A 377 -0.02 -12.51 -5.95
C THR A 377 -0.55 -12.10 -4.55
N PRO A 378 -0.05 -12.72 -3.47
CA PRO A 378 -0.39 -12.34 -2.10
C PRO A 378 0.18 -10.96 -1.77
N LEU A 379 -0.31 -10.35 -0.70
CA LEU A 379 0.20 -9.05 -0.26
C LEU A 379 1.61 -9.18 0.35
N GLY A 380 1.80 -10.18 1.20
CA GLY A 380 3.06 -10.46 1.89
C GLY A 380 3.62 -11.85 1.55
N LEU A 381 4.94 -11.96 1.62
CA LEU A 381 5.70 -13.20 1.50
C LEU A 381 6.83 -13.23 2.54
N TYR A 382 7.01 -14.38 3.19
CA TYR A 382 7.93 -14.52 4.34
C TYR A 382 8.87 -15.72 4.19
N PRO A 383 10.00 -15.56 3.48
CA PRO A 383 10.97 -16.63 3.32
C PRO A 383 11.93 -16.71 4.52
N PHE A 384 12.11 -17.89 5.08
CA PHE A 384 13.08 -18.21 6.13
C PHE A 384 14.04 -19.29 5.63
N GLY A 385 15.34 -19.02 5.69
CA GLY A 385 16.36 -19.93 5.16
C GLY A 385 17.72 -19.28 4.93
N SER A 386 18.57 -19.95 4.14
CA SER A 386 19.86 -19.39 3.72
C SER A 386 19.67 -18.27 2.68
N LYS A 387 20.72 -17.48 2.43
CA LYS A 387 20.69 -16.44 1.39
C LYS A 387 20.28 -17.00 0.02
N ALA A 388 20.88 -18.13 -0.38
CA ALA A 388 20.58 -18.78 -1.66
C ALA A 388 19.12 -19.23 -1.76
N ASP A 389 18.56 -19.79 -0.68
CA ASP A 389 17.14 -20.18 -0.62
C ASP A 389 16.24 -18.96 -0.83
N THR A 390 16.50 -17.88 -0.09
CA THR A 390 15.68 -16.67 -0.12
C THR A 390 15.76 -15.95 -1.47
N GLU A 391 16.92 -15.91 -2.11
CA GLU A 391 17.09 -15.34 -3.47
C GLU A 391 16.32 -16.15 -4.51
N LYS A 392 16.31 -17.49 -4.39
CA LYS A 392 15.51 -18.35 -5.26
C LYS A 392 14.02 -18.12 -5.08
N ILE A 393 13.53 -18.01 -3.85
CA ILE A 393 12.12 -17.69 -3.57
C ILE A 393 11.75 -16.35 -4.20
N LEU A 394 12.55 -15.30 -3.98
CA LEU A 394 12.32 -13.98 -4.56
C LEU A 394 12.30 -13.99 -6.10
N ALA A 395 13.13 -14.81 -6.73
CA ALA A 395 13.20 -14.92 -8.19
C ALA A 395 12.03 -15.71 -8.81
N THR A 396 11.29 -16.49 -8.01
CA THR A 396 10.30 -17.48 -8.50
C THR A 396 8.89 -17.27 -7.95
N THR A 397 8.68 -16.18 -7.19
CA THR A 397 7.38 -15.80 -6.62
C THR A 397 7.09 -14.33 -6.89
N ARG A 398 5.83 -13.92 -6.67
CA ARG A 398 5.38 -12.52 -6.78
C ARG A 398 4.63 -12.17 -5.50
N SER A 399 4.73 -10.93 -5.05
CA SER A 399 3.99 -10.41 -3.89
C SER A 399 4.00 -8.88 -3.89
N GLY A 400 3.18 -8.25 -3.04
CA GLY A 400 3.27 -6.81 -2.79
C GLY A 400 4.55 -6.43 -2.06
N GLY A 401 4.92 -7.18 -1.03
CA GLY A 401 6.15 -6.98 -0.26
C GLY A 401 6.70 -8.25 0.38
N VAL A 402 7.98 -8.23 0.74
CA VAL A 402 8.70 -9.39 1.29
C VAL A 402 9.51 -8.99 2.51
N SER A 403 9.43 -9.78 3.58
CA SER A 403 10.37 -9.71 4.71
C SER A 403 11.15 -11.01 4.81
N VAL A 404 12.44 -10.95 4.46
CA VAL A 404 13.33 -12.12 4.55
C VAL A 404 13.73 -12.36 6.00
N ASN A 405 13.53 -13.59 6.47
CA ASN A 405 13.78 -14.03 7.83
C ASN A 405 13.01 -13.24 8.90
N ASP A 406 11.93 -12.52 8.55
CA ASP A 406 11.13 -11.76 9.51
C ASP A 406 9.65 -11.67 9.10
N ALA A 407 8.82 -11.09 9.95
CA ALA A 407 7.44 -10.74 9.66
C ALA A 407 7.28 -9.21 9.55
N ALA A 408 6.45 -8.74 8.61
CA ALA A 408 5.94 -7.35 8.53
C ALA A 408 6.93 -6.16 8.42
N LEU A 409 8.27 -6.35 8.47
CA LEU A 409 9.23 -5.22 8.48
C LEU A 409 9.39 -4.44 7.16
N HIS A 410 8.74 -4.84 6.07
CA HIS A 410 8.81 -4.18 4.76
C HIS A 410 7.82 -3.01 4.59
N ILE A 411 6.97 -2.73 5.58
CA ILE A 411 5.86 -1.75 5.53
C ILE A 411 6.24 -0.26 5.76
N PRO A 412 7.39 0.16 6.33
CA PRO A 412 7.70 1.58 6.63
C PRO A 412 7.74 2.56 5.44
N THR A 413 8.73 3.45 5.33
CA THR A 413 8.80 4.49 4.27
C THR A 413 9.11 3.95 2.85
N LEU A 414 8.86 2.66 2.61
CA LEU A 414 8.95 1.99 1.32
C LEU A 414 7.59 2.06 0.62
N PRO A 415 7.52 2.13 -0.72
CA PRO A 415 6.25 1.99 -1.42
C PRO A 415 5.59 0.66 -1.03
N PHE A 416 4.44 0.75 -0.37
CA PHE A 416 3.67 -0.38 0.10
C PHE A 416 2.35 -0.43 -0.67
N GLY A 417 2.05 -1.60 -1.24
CA GLY A 417 0.83 -1.88 -1.96
C GLY A 417 0.84 -3.29 -2.55
N GLY A 418 -0.32 -3.75 -2.99
CA GLY A 418 -0.49 -5.07 -3.60
C GLY A 418 -0.13 -5.12 -5.09
N VAL A 419 -0.21 -6.32 -5.64
CA VAL A 419 -0.17 -6.58 -7.08
C VAL A 419 -1.24 -7.62 -7.42
N GLY A 420 -1.95 -7.45 -8.52
CA GLY A 420 -2.99 -8.41 -8.92
C GLY A 420 -4.14 -8.47 -7.90
N GLU A 421 -4.37 -9.65 -7.31
CA GLU A 421 -5.49 -9.89 -6.41
C GLU A 421 -5.32 -9.25 -5.03
N SER A 422 -4.08 -9.00 -4.60
CA SER A 422 -3.78 -8.21 -3.40
C SER A 422 -3.91 -6.70 -3.62
N GLY A 423 -4.22 -6.27 -4.85
CA GLY A 423 -4.52 -4.89 -5.18
C GLY A 423 -3.54 -4.24 -6.15
N TYR A 424 -3.57 -2.91 -6.21
CA TYR A 424 -2.70 -2.11 -7.07
C TYR A 424 -2.64 -0.65 -6.64
N GLY A 425 -1.55 0.01 -7.02
CA GLY A 425 -1.13 1.28 -6.44
C GLY A 425 -0.24 1.02 -5.23
N ALA A 426 0.42 2.07 -4.74
CA ALA A 426 1.24 1.99 -3.54
C ALA A 426 1.29 3.35 -2.86
N TYR A 427 1.45 3.33 -1.54
CA TYR A 427 1.61 4.51 -0.70
C TYR A 427 2.72 4.28 0.33
N ARG A 428 2.76 5.10 1.39
CA ARG A 428 3.82 5.27 2.40
C ARG A 428 4.98 6.14 1.95
N GLY A 429 5.58 6.87 2.90
CA GLY A 429 6.67 7.80 2.64
C GLY A 429 6.37 8.76 1.48
N LYS A 430 7.29 8.85 0.51
CA LYS A 430 7.10 9.67 -0.70
C LYS A 430 6.01 9.10 -1.63
N ALA A 431 5.78 7.78 -1.64
CA ALA A 431 4.76 7.17 -2.49
C ALA A 431 3.35 7.65 -2.11
N SER A 432 3.10 7.94 -0.82
CA SER A 432 1.86 8.60 -0.39
C SER A 432 1.65 9.98 -1.04
N PHE A 433 2.70 10.75 -1.31
CA PHE A 433 2.58 12.00 -2.05
C PHE A 433 2.38 11.72 -3.55
N ASP A 434 3.19 10.80 -4.11
CA ASP A 434 3.22 10.51 -5.55
C ASP A 434 1.89 9.93 -6.07
N VAL A 435 1.21 9.10 -5.26
CA VAL A 435 -0.04 8.44 -5.66
C VAL A 435 -1.23 9.40 -5.80
N PHE A 436 -1.12 10.59 -5.21
CA PHE A 436 -2.16 11.63 -5.21
C PHE A 436 -1.78 12.87 -6.04
N VAL A 437 -0.75 12.79 -6.90
CA VAL A 437 -0.42 13.83 -7.88
C VAL A 437 -0.45 13.31 -9.31
N HIS A 438 -0.85 14.18 -10.24
CA HIS A 438 -0.61 14.00 -11.65
C HIS A 438 0.78 14.55 -12.03
N ARG A 439 1.61 13.71 -12.64
CA ARG A 439 2.90 14.08 -13.21
C ARG A 439 2.70 14.67 -14.61
N ARG A 440 2.52 15.99 -14.67
CA ARG A 440 2.25 16.75 -15.89
C ARG A 440 3.56 17.10 -16.63
N PRO A 441 3.85 16.53 -17.80
CA PRO A 441 4.96 16.99 -18.63
C PRO A 441 4.67 18.39 -19.19
N ILE A 442 5.65 19.27 -19.12
CA ILE A 442 5.60 20.64 -19.62
C ILE A 442 6.83 20.86 -20.49
N THR A 443 6.61 21.37 -21.69
CA THR A 443 7.65 21.88 -22.59
C THR A 443 7.33 23.31 -22.96
N SER A 444 8.36 24.07 -23.33
CA SER A 444 8.25 25.41 -23.86
C SER A 444 9.17 25.48 -25.06
N SER A 445 8.62 25.75 -26.25
CA SER A 445 9.40 25.95 -27.48
C SER A 445 9.68 27.44 -27.65
N PRO A 446 10.90 27.93 -27.36
CA PRO A 446 11.20 29.34 -27.52
C PRO A 446 11.23 29.71 -29.01
N SER A 447 10.90 30.96 -29.34
CA SER A 447 10.79 31.42 -30.74
C SER A 447 12.07 31.24 -31.57
N TRP A 448 13.25 31.27 -30.92
CA TRP A 448 14.52 31.06 -31.61
C TRP A 448 14.67 29.64 -32.19
N LEU A 449 13.90 28.65 -31.69
CA LEU A 449 13.87 27.29 -32.22
C LEU A 449 13.10 27.16 -33.55
N GLU A 450 12.37 28.18 -34.00
CA GLU A 450 11.46 28.06 -35.15
C GLU A 450 12.19 27.64 -36.43
N SER A 451 13.39 28.18 -36.67
CA SER A 451 14.23 27.80 -37.81
C SER A 451 14.61 26.32 -37.78
N ILE A 452 14.89 25.77 -36.60
CA ILE A 452 15.23 24.34 -36.41
C ILE A 452 13.96 23.48 -36.55
N LEU A 453 12.85 23.93 -35.98
CA LEU A 453 11.55 23.23 -36.04
C LEU A 453 10.94 23.25 -37.45
N SER A 454 11.36 24.16 -38.33
CA SER A 454 10.86 24.29 -39.71
C SER A 454 10.93 23.00 -40.55
N ILE A 455 11.80 22.06 -40.16
CA ILE A 455 11.92 20.74 -40.78
C ILE A 455 10.64 19.90 -40.64
N ARG A 456 9.82 20.15 -39.61
CA ARG A 456 8.56 19.45 -39.34
C ARG A 456 7.37 20.02 -40.09
N TYR A 457 7.49 21.21 -40.66
CA TYR A 457 6.39 21.87 -41.37
C TYR A 457 6.34 21.45 -42.84
N PRO A 458 5.16 21.38 -43.47
CA PRO A 458 5.02 21.29 -44.92
C PRO A 458 5.64 22.51 -45.66
N PRO A 459 5.97 22.39 -46.95
CA PRO A 459 6.00 21.16 -47.75
C PRO A 459 7.18 20.25 -47.38
N TYR A 460 6.96 18.93 -47.44
CA TYR A 460 7.95 17.92 -46.99
C TYR A 460 9.01 17.54 -48.03
N ALA A 461 8.87 18.02 -49.27
CA ALA A 461 9.81 17.72 -50.35
C ALA A 461 11.26 18.00 -49.92
N GLY A 462 12.12 16.98 -50.01
CA GLY A 462 13.54 17.08 -49.63
C GLY A 462 13.85 17.15 -48.12
N LYS A 463 12.84 17.19 -47.22
CA LYS A 463 13.06 17.28 -45.76
C LYS A 463 13.30 15.92 -45.10
N LEU A 464 12.77 14.83 -45.66
CA LEU A 464 12.84 13.49 -45.06
C LEU A 464 14.27 12.98 -44.85
N SER A 465 15.16 13.17 -45.83
CA SER A 465 16.56 12.74 -45.72
C SER A 465 17.32 13.50 -44.63
N LYS A 466 17.08 14.81 -44.52
CA LYS A 466 17.64 15.68 -43.46
C LYS A 466 17.12 15.28 -42.08
N PHE A 467 15.83 14.97 -41.97
CA PHE A 467 15.21 14.51 -40.73
C PHE A 467 15.79 13.17 -40.28
N LYS A 468 15.89 12.20 -41.20
CA LYS A 468 16.50 10.88 -40.90
C LYS A 468 17.94 11.00 -40.43
N ALA A 469 18.74 11.84 -41.08
CA ALA A 469 20.14 12.05 -40.71
C ALA A 469 20.34 12.65 -39.31
N THR A 470 19.36 13.38 -38.78
CA THR A 470 19.46 14.09 -37.49
C THR A 470 18.68 13.41 -36.36
N SER A 471 17.66 12.61 -36.66
CA SER A 471 16.74 12.06 -35.66
C SER A 471 16.79 10.53 -35.54
N THR A 472 17.30 9.81 -36.55
CA THR A 472 17.32 8.33 -36.52
C THR A 472 18.55 7.84 -35.75
N LEU A 473 18.34 7.03 -34.72
CA LEU A 473 19.39 6.31 -34.02
C LEU A 473 19.75 5.04 -34.80
N ALA A 474 21.04 4.69 -34.81
CA ALA A 474 21.48 3.39 -35.29
C ALA A 474 21.39 2.37 -34.15
N PRO A 475 20.87 1.15 -34.41
CA PRO A 475 20.81 0.12 -33.40
C PRO A 475 22.23 -0.30 -32.98
N ASP A 476 22.42 -0.56 -31.69
CA ASP A 476 23.61 -1.19 -31.13
C ASP A 476 23.47 -2.72 -31.03
N PHE A 477 22.48 -3.29 -31.72
CA PHE A 477 22.19 -4.72 -31.82
C PHE A 477 22.03 -5.17 -33.27
N ASP A 478 22.33 -6.45 -33.52
CA ASP A 478 22.15 -7.08 -34.83
C ASP A 478 20.73 -7.61 -35.05
N ARG A 479 20.48 -8.22 -36.23
CA ARG A 479 19.16 -8.78 -36.57
C ARG A 479 18.78 -10.02 -35.75
N ASN A 480 19.73 -10.61 -35.03
CA ASN A 480 19.50 -11.72 -34.12
C ASN A 480 19.29 -11.23 -32.68
N GLY A 481 19.31 -9.91 -32.44
CA GLY A 481 19.14 -9.29 -31.12
C GLY A 481 20.41 -9.27 -30.27
N ASN A 482 21.56 -9.67 -30.80
CA ASN A 482 22.81 -9.64 -30.06
C ASN A 482 23.40 -8.24 -30.05
N LYS A 483 23.95 -7.80 -28.91
CA LYS A 483 24.68 -6.54 -28.83
C LYS A 483 25.91 -6.57 -29.74
N ILE A 484 26.06 -5.53 -30.55
CA ILE A 484 27.22 -5.34 -31.41
C ILE A 484 28.42 -4.97 -30.53
N ARG A 485 29.53 -5.70 -30.68
CA ARG A 485 30.77 -5.46 -29.93
C ARG A 485 31.26 -4.03 -30.18
N PHE A 486 31.55 -3.29 -29.10
CA PHE A 486 31.91 -1.86 -29.14
C PHE A 486 30.84 -0.91 -29.72
N GLY A 487 29.56 -1.30 -29.76
CA GLY A 487 28.46 -0.45 -30.23
C GLY A 487 28.35 0.89 -29.47
N TRP A 488 28.68 0.90 -28.18
CA TRP A 488 28.76 2.11 -27.37
C TRP A 488 29.80 3.12 -27.88
N LEU A 489 30.95 2.65 -28.40
CA LEU A 489 32.00 3.52 -28.93
C LEU A 489 31.52 4.17 -30.24
N ARG A 490 30.88 3.39 -31.12
CA ARG A 490 30.21 3.90 -32.32
C ARG A 490 29.13 4.92 -31.96
N TYR A 491 28.35 4.66 -30.92
CA TYR A 491 27.33 5.59 -30.42
C TYR A 491 27.96 6.92 -29.99
N ILE A 492 29.01 6.90 -29.16
CA ILE A 492 29.70 8.12 -28.71
C ILE A 492 30.28 8.89 -29.89
N LEU A 493 31.01 8.20 -30.78
CA LEU A 493 31.68 8.83 -31.92
C LEU A 493 30.71 9.42 -32.96
N THR A 494 29.48 8.90 -33.04
CA THR A 494 28.48 9.32 -34.03
C THR A 494 27.26 10.00 -33.41
N LEU A 495 27.29 10.31 -32.11
CA LEU A 495 26.12 10.79 -31.36
C LEU A 495 24.87 9.92 -31.62
N GLY A 496 25.06 8.60 -31.72
CA GLY A 496 24.01 7.63 -32.02
C GLY A 496 23.53 7.58 -33.47
N GLY A 497 24.06 8.38 -34.38
CA GLY A 497 23.68 8.38 -35.81
C GLY A 497 24.23 7.20 -36.63
N GLY A 498 25.13 6.39 -36.05
CA GLY A 498 25.71 5.20 -36.68
C GLY A 498 26.71 5.46 -37.81
N THR A 499 26.80 6.70 -38.32
CA THR A 499 27.81 7.13 -39.29
C THR A 499 28.34 8.51 -38.91
N ALA A 500 29.56 8.86 -39.31
CA ALA A 500 30.14 10.17 -39.04
C ALA A 500 29.28 11.33 -39.62
N LYS A 501 28.68 11.12 -40.80
CA LYS A 501 27.81 12.11 -41.45
C LYS A 501 26.52 12.38 -40.68
N ALA A 502 25.86 11.33 -40.18
CA ALA A 502 24.68 11.47 -39.33
C ALA A 502 25.03 12.09 -37.96
N GLY A 503 26.18 11.70 -37.39
CA GLY A 503 26.68 12.30 -36.15
C GLY A 503 27.00 13.79 -36.27
N ALA A 504 27.62 14.21 -37.37
CA ALA A 504 27.86 15.62 -37.66
C ALA A 504 26.54 16.41 -37.81
N GLY A 505 25.53 15.84 -38.48
CA GLY A 505 24.20 16.44 -38.58
C GLY A 505 23.56 16.67 -37.21
N ARG A 506 23.69 15.71 -36.30
CA ARG A 506 23.25 15.86 -34.90
C ARG A 506 24.04 16.93 -34.15
N ALA A 507 25.36 16.96 -34.29
CA ALA A 507 26.20 17.97 -33.64
C ALA A 507 25.83 19.40 -34.07
N VAL A 508 25.47 19.60 -35.34
CA VAL A 508 25.01 20.91 -35.85
C VAL A 508 23.69 21.34 -35.20
N VAL A 509 22.72 20.44 -35.06
CA VAL A 509 21.45 20.74 -34.37
C VAL A 509 21.71 21.12 -32.91
N VAL A 510 22.67 20.47 -32.27
CA VAL A 510 23.08 20.77 -30.89
C VAL A 510 23.78 22.12 -30.78
N ALA A 511 24.65 22.45 -31.74
CA ALA A 511 25.41 23.70 -31.75
C ALA A 511 24.53 24.91 -32.07
N ALA A 512 23.52 24.76 -32.94
CA ALA A 512 22.55 25.81 -33.28
C ALA A 512 21.58 26.15 -32.12
N GLY A 513 21.62 25.40 -31.02
CA GLY A 513 20.84 25.64 -29.81
C GLY A 513 21.56 26.37 -28.67
N LYS A 514 22.77 26.88 -28.91
CA LYS A 514 23.50 27.82 -28.05
C LYS A 514 23.46 29.20 -28.67
#